data_AF-A0A9W6QK95-F1
#
_entry.id   AF-A0A9W6QK95-F1
#
_cell.length_a   1.000
_cell.length_b   1.000
_cell.length_c   1.000
_cell.angle_alpha   90.00
_cell.angle_beta   90.00
_cell.angle_gamma   90.00
#
_symmetry.space_group_name_H-M   'P 1'
#
loop_
_entity.id
_entity.type
_entity.pdbx_description
1 polymer ?
#
loop_
_entity_poly.entity_id
_entity_poly.type
_entity_poly.pdbx_seq_one_letter_code
_entity_poly.pdbx_strand_id
1 'polypeptide(L)'
;MTPWPLGLDWVSGVVIAFAITPGGHVALALLLERRIIRPRAEFTALAYGDPLLCAACGIGFALTPDGLPRVVAFLGTTAAVLVSCAVWLGFGLWQWVDELRRGYYTAAQAFSPTKVWHQLVVYPIFGTLVGFAGLAGLAAPITGVASVLGKVAIGGALAAWVLMNVHDRSHPRLGHPPYDWRRLRPSPRPWPRTSTTLRTPYEVSHSDRPDDAG
;
A
#
# COMPACT_ATOMS: atom_id res chain seq x y z
N MET A 1 29.88 2.96 2.86
CA MET A 1 28.45 2.83 2.46
C MET A 1 27.97 4.22 2.08
N THR A 2 26.91 4.34 1.30
CA THR A 2 26.32 5.66 0.98
C THR A 2 25.27 5.98 2.03
N PRO A 3 25.23 7.19 2.62
CA PRO A 3 24.20 7.51 3.61
C PRO A 3 22.80 7.36 3.01
N TRP A 4 21.82 7.07 3.85
CA TRP A 4 20.42 7.08 3.40
C TRP A 4 20.03 8.47 2.89
N PRO A 5 19.16 8.54 1.88
CA PRO A 5 18.65 9.81 1.41
C PRO A 5 17.93 10.54 2.56
N LEU A 6 18.03 11.87 2.54
CA LEU A 6 17.40 12.77 3.53
C LEU A 6 17.93 12.62 4.97
N GLY A 7 19.09 11.99 5.16
CA GLY A 7 19.71 11.84 6.48
C GLY A 7 18.99 10.87 7.41
N LEU A 8 18.19 9.96 6.84
CA LEU A 8 17.52 8.92 7.61
C LEU A 8 18.55 7.95 8.24
N ASP A 9 18.26 7.50 9.44
CA ASP A 9 18.87 6.34 10.05
C ASP A 9 17.85 5.19 10.13
N TRP A 10 18.26 4.05 10.67
CA TRP A 10 17.39 2.89 10.77
C TRP A 10 16.18 3.12 11.69
N VAL A 11 16.33 3.92 12.76
CA VAL A 11 15.24 4.19 13.71
C VAL A 11 14.20 5.09 13.06
N SER A 12 14.63 6.23 12.53
CA SER A 12 13.78 7.18 11.83
C SER A 12 13.10 6.55 10.62
N GLY A 13 13.80 5.71 9.86
CA GLY A 13 13.23 4.94 8.75
C GLY A 13 12.07 4.05 9.18
N VAL A 14 12.25 3.27 10.26
CA VAL A 14 11.19 2.39 10.82
C VAL A 14 10.02 3.20 11.37
N VAL A 15 10.29 4.27 12.12
CA VAL A 15 9.26 5.12 12.71
C VAL A 15 8.43 5.80 11.63
N ILE A 16 9.07 6.33 10.58
CA ILE A 16 8.37 6.94 9.44
C ILE A 16 7.55 5.88 8.71
N ALA A 17 8.11 4.70 8.44
CA ALA A 17 7.40 3.61 7.77
C ALA A 17 6.11 3.26 8.55
N PHE A 18 6.22 3.01 9.86
CA PHE A 18 5.09 2.72 10.73
C PHE A 18 4.09 3.87 10.78
N ALA A 19 4.56 5.11 10.92
CA ALA A 19 3.71 6.30 10.97
C ALA A 19 2.91 6.49 9.69
N ILE A 20 3.43 6.07 8.53
CA ILE A 20 2.68 6.08 7.26
C ILE A 20 1.69 4.92 7.21
N THR A 21 2.17 3.68 7.34
CA THR A 21 1.34 2.48 7.42
C THR A 21 2.06 1.38 8.22
N PRO A 22 1.39 0.70 9.16
CA PRO A 22 -0.07 0.73 9.40
C PRO A 22 -0.56 1.89 10.29
N GLY A 23 0.31 2.59 11.03
CA GLY A 23 -0.07 3.54 12.08
C GLY A 23 -0.95 4.70 11.60
N GLY A 24 -0.51 5.46 10.60
CA GLY A 24 -1.27 6.59 10.04
C GLY A 24 -2.60 6.13 9.45
N HIS A 25 -2.62 4.97 8.80
CA HIS A 25 -3.84 4.40 8.25
C HIS A 25 -4.87 4.06 9.34
N VAL A 26 -4.44 3.43 10.43
CA VAL A 26 -5.28 3.13 11.60
C VAL A 26 -5.80 4.43 12.25
N ALA A 27 -4.93 5.43 12.42
CA ALA A 27 -5.32 6.72 12.99
C ALA A 27 -6.40 7.42 12.16
N LEU A 28 -6.24 7.47 10.83
CA LEU A 28 -7.23 8.07 9.93
C LEU A 28 -8.56 7.31 9.94
N ALA A 29 -8.51 5.97 9.96
CA ALA A 29 -9.70 5.14 10.04
C ALA A 29 -10.50 5.40 11.34
N LEU A 30 -9.80 5.52 12.48
CA LEU A 30 -10.42 5.77 13.78
C LEU A 30 -10.92 7.20 13.93
N LEU A 31 -10.09 8.19 13.62
CA LEU A 31 -10.36 9.60 13.93
C LEU A 31 -11.30 10.25 12.93
N LEU A 32 -11.09 10.00 11.63
CA LEU A 32 -11.90 10.60 10.57
C LEU A 32 -13.03 9.69 10.16
N GLU A 33 -12.72 8.43 9.83
CA GLU A 33 -13.74 7.49 9.32
C GLU A 33 -14.55 6.80 10.44
N ARG A 34 -14.23 7.07 11.70
CA ARG A 34 -14.93 6.55 12.90
C ARG A 34 -15.16 5.04 12.84
N ARG A 35 -14.18 4.30 12.31
CA ARG A 35 -14.25 2.84 12.14
C ARG A 35 -13.01 2.16 12.68
N ILE A 36 -13.22 0.95 13.17
CA ILE A 36 -12.14 0.03 13.54
C ILE A 36 -11.81 -0.81 12.31
N ILE A 37 -10.54 -0.82 11.92
CA ILE A 37 -10.00 -1.71 10.88
C ILE A 37 -10.19 -3.14 11.35
N ARG A 38 -10.97 -3.93 10.62
CA ARG A 38 -11.22 -5.35 10.93
C ARG A 38 -10.67 -6.20 9.79
N PRO A 39 -9.76 -7.15 10.02
CA PRO A 39 -9.15 -7.93 8.94
C PRO A 39 -10.14 -8.63 8.01
N ARG A 40 -11.31 -9.02 8.54
CA ARG A 40 -12.40 -9.64 7.74
C ARG A 40 -13.17 -8.67 6.84
N ALA A 41 -13.07 -7.37 7.09
CA ALA A 41 -13.80 -6.32 6.37
C ALA A 41 -12.89 -5.47 5.47
N GLU A 42 -11.58 -5.56 5.67
CA GLU A 42 -10.58 -4.85 4.85
C GLU A 42 -10.01 -5.72 3.75
N PHE A 43 -9.23 -5.11 2.87
CA PHE A 43 -8.30 -5.81 1.99
C PHE A 43 -7.23 -6.54 2.81
N THR A 44 -6.94 -7.77 2.43
CA THR A 44 -5.93 -8.62 3.07
C THR A 44 -4.54 -7.97 2.99
N ALA A 45 -4.22 -7.37 1.84
CA ALA A 45 -2.99 -6.63 1.60
C ALA A 45 -2.85 -5.43 2.55
N LEU A 46 -3.94 -4.75 2.88
CA LEU A 46 -3.91 -3.65 3.84
C LEU A 46 -3.79 -4.16 5.29
N ALA A 47 -4.57 -5.16 5.66
CA ALA A 47 -4.64 -5.65 7.04
C ALA A 47 -3.38 -6.40 7.48
N TYR A 48 -2.73 -7.12 6.56
CA TYR A 48 -1.56 -7.95 6.86
C TYR A 48 -0.35 -7.58 6.00
N GLY A 49 -0.55 -7.27 4.72
CA GLY A 49 0.54 -6.94 3.80
C GLY A 49 1.30 -5.67 4.19
N ASP A 50 0.62 -4.56 4.46
CA ASP A 50 1.26 -3.31 4.88
C ASP A 50 2.10 -3.47 6.17
N PRO A 51 1.59 -4.11 7.25
CA PRO A 51 2.41 -4.46 8.40
C PRO A 51 3.64 -5.32 8.06
N LEU A 52 3.49 -6.32 7.19
CA LEU A 52 4.60 -7.17 6.75
C LEU A 52 5.65 -6.36 5.98
N LEU A 53 5.22 -5.45 5.09
CA LEU A 53 6.12 -4.56 4.36
C LEU A 53 6.81 -3.56 5.31
N CYS A 54 6.12 -3.06 6.33
CA CYS A 54 6.72 -2.21 7.36
C CYS A 54 7.82 -2.97 8.12
N ALA A 55 7.57 -4.23 8.48
CA ALA A 55 8.59 -5.08 9.09
C ALA A 55 9.76 -5.35 8.14
N ALA A 56 9.50 -5.66 6.87
CA ALA A 56 10.53 -5.86 5.86
C ALA A 56 11.39 -4.61 5.65
N CYS A 57 10.78 -3.42 5.65
CA CYS A 57 11.47 -2.14 5.61
C CYS A 57 12.43 -2.00 6.80
N GLY A 58 11.95 -2.27 8.02
CA GLY A 58 12.78 -2.22 9.22
C GLY A 58 13.93 -3.23 9.23
N ILE A 59 13.69 -4.45 8.76
CA ILE A 59 14.75 -5.45 8.58
C ILE A 59 15.77 -4.95 7.55
N GLY A 60 15.31 -4.33 6.45
CA GLY A 60 16.18 -3.74 5.44
C GLY A 60 17.14 -2.72 6.03
N PHE A 61 16.61 -1.75 6.79
CA PHE A 61 17.41 -0.78 7.53
C PHE A 61 18.36 -1.43 8.54
N ALA A 62 17.89 -2.42 9.31
CA ALA A 62 18.71 -3.11 10.32
C ALA A 62 19.87 -3.90 9.70
N LEU A 63 19.71 -4.43 8.48
CA LEU A 63 20.77 -5.10 7.74
C LEU A 63 21.77 -4.11 7.10
N THR A 64 21.44 -2.83 7.07
CA THR A 64 22.25 -1.77 6.43
C THR A 64 22.35 -0.52 7.34
N PRO A 65 22.82 -0.69 8.59
CA PRO A 65 22.80 0.38 9.59
C PRO A 65 23.70 1.56 9.22
N ASP A 66 24.80 1.31 8.51
CA ASP A 66 25.73 2.36 8.07
C ASP A 66 25.39 2.93 6.68
N GLY A 67 24.22 2.58 6.15
CA GLY A 67 23.70 3.07 4.87
C GLY A 67 23.75 2.05 3.74
N LEU A 68 23.54 2.54 2.52
CA LEU A 68 23.31 1.74 1.33
C LEU A 68 24.57 0.97 0.88
N PRO A 69 24.43 -0.33 0.56
CA PRO A 69 25.48 -1.10 -0.10
C PRO A 69 25.88 -0.48 -1.45
N ARG A 70 27.16 -0.63 -1.83
CA ARG A 70 27.72 0.00 -3.05
C ARG A 70 26.93 -0.33 -4.32
N VAL A 71 26.46 -1.57 -4.45
CA VAL A 71 25.69 -2.04 -5.61
C VAL A 71 24.34 -1.34 -5.79
N VAL A 72 23.78 -0.76 -4.72
CA VAL A 72 22.53 0.01 -4.74
C VAL A 72 22.72 1.45 -4.26
N ALA A 73 23.95 1.97 -4.29
CA ALA A 73 24.27 3.32 -3.82
C ALA A 73 23.50 4.42 -4.57
N PHE A 74 23.11 4.16 -5.83
CA PHE A 74 22.33 5.09 -6.65
C PHE A 74 20.95 5.42 -6.04
N LEU A 75 20.40 4.53 -5.22
CA LEU A 75 19.16 4.77 -4.47
C LEU A 75 19.30 5.95 -3.48
N GLY A 76 20.52 6.27 -3.04
CA GLY A 76 20.77 7.39 -2.14
C GLY A 76 20.70 8.77 -2.82
N THR A 77 20.52 8.80 -4.15
CA THR A 77 20.46 10.07 -4.89
C THR A 77 19.07 10.70 -4.83
N THR A 78 19.01 12.03 -4.74
CA THR A 78 17.75 12.79 -4.81
C THR A 78 16.96 12.45 -6.07
N ALA A 79 17.64 12.25 -7.21
CA ALA A 79 17.00 11.87 -8.46
C ALA A 79 16.29 10.52 -8.35
N ALA A 80 16.94 9.49 -7.79
CA ALA A 80 16.32 8.17 -7.61
C ALA A 80 15.09 8.24 -6.69
N VAL A 81 15.17 8.99 -5.58
CA VAL A 81 14.03 9.20 -4.67
C VAL A 81 12.87 9.86 -5.40
N LEU A 82 13.12 10.96 -6.12
CA LEU A 82 12.08 11.69 -6.84
C LEU A 82 11.42 10.83 -7.93
N VAL A 83 12.22 10.06 -8.68
CA VAL A 83 11.70 9.15 -9.71
C VAL A 83 10.84 8.05 -9.07
N SER A 84 11.31 7.43 -7.99
CA SER A 84 10.55 6.39 -7.27
C SER A 84 9.22 6.94 -6.75
N CYS A 85 9.25 8.10 -6.08
CA CYS A 85 8.05 8.77 -5.61
C CYS A 85 7.08 9.09 -6.75
N ALA A 86 7.59 9.58 -7.89
CA ALA A 86 6.77 9.89 -9.06
C ALA A 86 6.14 8.64 -9.70
N VAL A 87 6.89 7.54 -9.81
CA VAL A 87 6.37 6.26 -10.32
C VAL A 87 5.25 5.73 -9.45
N TRP A 88 5.47 5.70 -8.14
CA TRP A 88 4.45 5.22 -7.20
C TRP A 88 3.23 6.14 -7.12
N LEU A 89 3.42 7.46 -7.18
CA LEU A 89 2.30 8.41 -7.26
C LEU A 89 1.52 8.20 -8.56
N GLY A 90 2.22 8.06 -9.69
CA GLY A 90 1.61 7.78 -11.00
C GLY A 90 0.78 6.49 -10.99
N PHE A 91 1.33 5.42 -10.40
CA PHE A 91 0.61 4.18 -10.18
C PHE A 91 -0.65 4.38 -9.33
N GLY A 92 -0.54 5.11 -8.21
CA GLY A 92 -1.67 5.39 -7.34
C GLY A 92 -2.80 6.16 -8.02
N LEU A 93 -2.45 7.23 -8.73
CA LEU A 93 -3.40 8.04 -9.49
C LEU A 93 -4.04 7.22 -10.62
N TRP A 94 -3.26 6.43 -11.36
CA TRP A 94 -3.78 5.54 -12.38
C TRP A 94 -4.78 4.53 -11.79
N GLN A 95 -4.43 3.86 -10.70
CA GLN A 95 -5.30 2.92 -10.02
C GLN A 95 -6.58 3.59 -9.52
N TRP A 96 -6.47 4.77 -8.91
CA TRP A 96 -7.61 5.53 -8.41
C TRP A 96 -8.59 5.87 -9.56
N VAL A 97 -8.07 6.37 -10.68
CA VAL A 97 -8.88 6.69 -11.86
C VAL A 97 -9.53 5.44 -12.46
N ASP A 98 -8.79 4.33 -12.58
CA ASP A 98 -9.32 3.06 -13.09
C ASP A 98 -10.46 2.52 -12.20
N GLU A 99 -10.28 2.53 -10.87
CA GLU A 99 -11.30 2.08 -9.92
C GLU A 99 -12.59 2.92 -9.99
N LEU A 100 -12.46 4.25 -10.18
CA LEU A 100 -13.60 5.14 -10.41
C LEU A 100 -14.29 4.85 -11.75
N ARG A 101 -13.53 4.70 -12.83
CA ARG A 101 -14.07 4.39 -14.18
C ARG A 101 -14.79 3.05 -14.21
N ARG A 102 -14.28 2.07 -13.46
CA ARG A 102 -14.91 0.74 -13.32
C ARG A 102 -16.07 0.75 -12.32
N GLY A 103 -16.35 1.84 -11.63
CA GLY A 103 -17.44 1.90 -10.65
C GLY A 103 -17.23 0.98 -9.44
N TYR A 104 -15.97 0.65 -9.11
CA TYR A 104 -15.66 -0.06 -7.87
C TYR A 104 -15.89 0.82 -6.64
N TYR A 105 -15.74 2.13 -6.80
CA TYR A 105 -16.00 3.12 -5.77
C TYR A 105 -16.88 4.25 -6.29
N THR A 106 -17.75 4.75 -5.41
CA THR A 106 -18.34 6.08 -5.59
C THR A 106 -17.27 7.15 -5.39
N ALA A 107 -17.47 8.36 -5.91
CA ALA A 107 -16.59 9.49 -5.62
C ALA A 107 -16.40 9.69 -4.09
N ALA A 108 -17.48 9.58 -3.31
CA ALA A 108 -17.40 9.72 -1.85
C ALA A 108 -16.52 8.65 -1.17
N GLN A 109 -16.43 7.44 -1.72
CA GLN A 109 -15.50 6.40 -1.23
C GLN A 109 -14.08 6.62 -1.74
N ALA A 110 -13.94 7.01 -3.00
CA ALA A 110 -12.65 7.23 -3.63
C ALA A 110 -11.90 8.40 -2.96
N PHE A 111 -12.63 9.40 -2.48
CA PHE A 111 -12.11 10.49 -1.66
C PHE A 111 -12.23 10.25 -0.15
N SER A 112 -12.42 9.02 0.32
CA SER A 112 -12.36 8.73 1.76
C SER A 112 -10.94 9.01 2.30
N PRO A 113 -10.79 9.47 3.56
CA PRO A 113 -9.49 9.82 4.13
C PRO A 113 -8.42 8.73 3.99
N THR A 114 -8.78 7.48 4.27
CA THR A 114 -7.87 6.33 4.15
C THR A 114 -7.47 6.05 2.70
N LYS A 115 -8.39 6.22 1.74
CA LYS A 115 -8.08 6.05 0.31
C LYS A 115 -7.16 7.15 -0.19
N VAL A 116 -7.46 8.41 0.12
CA VAL A 116 -6.62 9.57 -0.23
C VAL A 116 -5.21 9.39 0.34
N TRP A 117 -5.09 9.01 1.63
CA TRP A 117 -3.81 8.74 2.27
C TRP A 117 -3.03 7.61 1.59
N HIS A 118 -3.71 6.51 1.26
CA HIS A 118 -3.06 5.39 0.59
C HIS A 118 -2.49 5.80 -0.77
N GLN A 119 -3.26 6.56 -1.55
CA GLN A 119 -2.87 6.97 -2.89
C GLN A 119 -1.79 8.05 -2.91
N LEU A 120 -1.86 9.03 -2.00
CA LEU A 120 -0.99 10.21 -2.02
C LEU A 120 0.19 10.14 -1.06
N VAL A 121 0.19 9.22 -0.09
CA VAL A 121 1.26 9.10 0.93
C VAL A 121 1.83 7.69 0.94
N VAL A 122 0.98 6.66 1.10
CA VAL A 122 1.47 5.27 1.22
C VAL A 122 2.20 4.85 -0.06
N TYR A 123 1.60 5.01 -1.23
CA TYR A 123 2.29 4.65 -2.47
C TYR A 123 3.59 5.43 -2.68
N PRO A 124 3.60 6.78 -2.81
CA PRO A 124 4.83 7.49 -3.14
C PRO A 124 5.92 7.38 -2.07
N ILE A 125 5.56 7.57 -0.79
CA ILE A 125 6.56 7.67 0.28
C ILE A 125 6.88 6.30 0.85
N PHE A 126 5.87 5.57 1.32
CA PHE A 126 6.11 4.24 1.90
C PHE A 126 6.53 3.21 0.84
N GLY A 127 5.97 3.26 -0.37
CA GLY A 127 6.44 2.42 -1.48
C GLY A 127 7.90 2.66 -1.84
N THR A 128 8.36 3.92 -1.83
CA THR A 128 9.78 4.26 -2.02
C THR A 128 10.64 3.77 -0.86
N LEU A 129 10.23 4.02 0.38
CA LEU A 129 10.96 3.56 1.57
C LEU A 129 11.11 2.04 1.61
N VAL A 130 10.01 1.30 1.45
CA VAL A 130 10.02 -0.17 1.43
C VAL A 130 10.85 -0.69 0.26
N GLY A 131 10.72 -0.10 -0.93
CA GLY A 131 11.50 -0.50 -2.09
C GLY A 131 13.00 -0.31 -1.86
N PHE A 132 13.41 0.85 -1.33
CA PHE A 132 14.82 1.15 -1.12
C PHE A 132 15.40 0.35 0.03
N ALA A 133 14.69 0.28 1.17
CA ALA A 133 15.09 -0.51 2.32
C ALA A 133 15.14 -2.01 2.02
N GLY A 134 14.14 -2.53 1.31
CA GLY A 134 14.10 -3.92 0.87
C GLY A 134 15.25 -4.26 -0.06
N LEU A 135 15.50 -3.46 -1.10
CA LEU A 135 16.61 -3.67 -2.03
C LEU A 135 17.97 -3.56 -1.33
N ALA A 136 18.16 -2.58 -0.44
CA ALA A 136 19.39 -2.44 0.34
C ALA A 136 19.62 -3.65 1.26
N GLY A 137 18.59 -4.07 1.99
CA GLY A 137 18.66 -5.27 2.85
C GLY A 137 18.97 -6.53 2.07
N LEU A 138 18.37 -6.72 0.88
CA LEU A 138 18.66 -7.84 -0.02
C LEU A 138 20.06 -7.76 -0.62
N ALA A 139 20.57 -6.56 -0.89
CA ALA A 139 21.92 -6.32 -1.41
C ALA A 139 23.03 -6.34 -0.34
N ALA A 140 22.68 -6.29 0.95
CA ALA A 140 23.64 -6.29 2.04
C ALA A 140 24.51 -7.57 2.02
N PRO A 141 25.79 -7.53 2.43
CA PRO A 141 26.60 -8.73 2.57
C PRO A 141 25.99 -9.73 3.55
N ILE A 142 26.17 -11.03 3.30
CA ILE A 142 25.80 -12.09 4.25
C ILE A 142 26.93 -12.21 5.27
N THR A 143 26.64 -11.85 6.52
CA THR A 143 27.61 -11.86 7.63
C THR A 143 27.32 -12.96 8.66
N GLY A 144 26.18 -13.65 8.54
CA GLY A 144 25.78 -14.74 9.43
C GLY A 144 24.33 -15.16 9.26
N VAL A 145 23.87 -16.11 10.08
CA VAL A 145 22.51 -16.69 10.00
C VAL A 145 21.42 -15.63 10.09
N ALA A 146 21.56 -14.66 11.00
CA ALA A 146 20.60 -13.56 11.14
C ALA A 146 20.42 -12.75 9.84
N SER A 147 21.52 -12.52 9.10
CA SER A 147 21.45 -11.80 7.81
C SER A 147 20.71 -12.60 6.74
N VAL A 148 20.87 -13.93 6.72
CA VAL A 148 20.13 -14.82 5.82
C VAL A 148 18.65 -14.81 6.18
N LEU A 149 18.31 -14.99 7.46
CA LEU A 149 16.93 -14.96 7.93
C LEU A 149 16.25 -13.62 7.65
N GLY A 150 16.97 -12.51 7.82
CA GLY A 150 16.46 -11.18 7.49
C GLY A 150 16.13 -11.03 6.00
N LYS A 151 17.01 -11.50 5.11
CA LYS A 151 16.74 -11.50 3.65
C LYS A 151 15.56 -12.38 3.27
N VAL A 152 15.46 -13.58 3.86
CA VAL A 152 14.31 -14.48 3.69
C VAL A 152 13.03 -13.82 4.16
N ALA A 153 13.05 -13.12 5.30
CA ALA A 153 11.90 -12.40 5.82
C ALA A 153 11.47 -11.24 4.90
N ILE A 154 12.42 -10.46 4.36
CA ILE A 154 12.13 -9.41 3.37
C ILE A 154 11.46 -10.01 2.13
N GLY A 155 12.07 -11.04 1.55
CA GLY A 155 11.53 -11.71 0.35
C GLY A 155 10.16 -12.34 0.60
N GLY A 156 9.99 -13.01 1.73
CA GLY A 156 8.74 -13.63 2.13
C GLY A 156 7.62 -12.63 2.37
N ALA A 157 7.90 -11.50 3.02
CA ALA A 157 6.96 -10.41 3.22
C ALA A 157 6.51 -9.79 1.90
N LEU A 158 7.45 -9.55 0.98
CA LEU A 158 7.13 -9.03 -0.36
C LEU A 158 6.27 -10.04 -1.14
N ALA A 159 6.64 -11.32 -1.16
CA ALA A 159 5.88 -12.37 -1.82
C ALA A 159 4.47 -12.50 -1.23
N ALA A 160 4.33 -12.49 0.10
CA ALA A 160 3.05 -12.52 0.78
C ALA A 160 2.19 -11.30 0.40
N TRP A 161 2.77 -10.11 0.38
CA TRP A 161 2.06 -8.89 -0.04
C TRP A 161 1.57 -8.99 -1.49
N VAL A 162 2.39 -9.50 -2.43
CA VAL A 162 1.97 -9.73 -3.82
C VAL A 162 0.81 -10.72 -3.88
N LEU A 163 0.91 -11.86 -3.18
CA LEU A 163 -0.15 -12.88 -3.15
C LEU A 163 -1.45 -12.32 -2.57
N MET A 164 -1.38 -11.52 -1.51
CA MET A 164 -2.55 -10.87 -0.92
C MET A 164 -3.17 -9.84 -1.88
N ASN A 165 -2.37 -9.08 -2.62
CA ASN A 165 -2.88 -8.16 -3.65
C ASN A 165 -3.59 -8.92 -4.76
N VAL A 166 -3.01 -10.01 -5.27
CA VAL A 166 -3.65 -10.86 -6.27
C VAL A 166 -4.97 -11.41 -5.73
N HIS A 167 -4.96 -11.94 -4.51
CA HIS A 167 -6.17 -12.44 -3.85
C HIS A 167 -7.26 -11.36 -3.74
N ASP A 168 -6.91 -10.16 -3.27
CA ASP A 168 -7.84 -9.04 -3.10
C ASP A 168 -8.40 -8.54 -4.45
N ARG A 169 -7.62 -8.62 -5.54
CA ARG A 169 -8.09 -8.29 -6.90
C ARG A 169 -9.05 -9.34 -7.44
N SER A 170 -8.84 -10.61 -7.11
CA SER A 170 -9.77 -11.69 -7.45
C SER A 170 -11.03 -11.73 -6.57
N HIS A 171 -11.02 -11.05 -5.42
CA HIS A 171 -12.15 -10.99 -4.48
C HIS A 171 -12.51 -9.54 -4.13
N PRO A 172 -13.08 -8.77 -5.08
CA PRO A 172 -13.37 -7.34 -4.89
C PRO A 172 -14.23 -7.09 -3.65
N ARG A 173 -13.89 -6.03 -2.90
CA ARG A 173 -14.65 -5.57 -1.74
C ARG A 173 -14.90 -4.07 -1.89
N LEU A 174 -16.03 -3.60 -1.38
CA LEU A 174 -16.37 -2.16 -1.36
C LEU A 174 -15.59 -1.37 -0.30
N GLY A 175 -14.41 -1.85 0.14
CA GLY A 175 -13.78 -1.69 1.46
C GLY A 175 -13.75 -0.30 2.11
N HIS A 176 -13.88 0.80 1.36
CA HIS A 176 -13.91 2.14 1.93
C HIS A 176 -15.34 2.62 2.25
N PRO A 177 -15.61 3.16 3.45
CA PRO A 177 -16.86 3.86 3.71
C PRO A 177 -16.90 5.16 2.89
N PRO A 178 -18.07 5.58 2.37
CA PRO A 178 -18.19 6.90 1.78
C PRO A 178 -17.98 7.98 2.86
N TYR A 179 -17.33 9.08 2.49
CA TYR A 179 -17.01 10.17 3.42
C TYR A 179 -17.61 11.50 2.97
N ASP A 180 -18.24 12.24 3.89
CA ASP A 180 -18.78 13.58 3.66
C ASP A 180 -17.79 14.63 4.19
N TRP A 181 -17.04 15.24 3.26
CA TRP A 181 -16.07 16.29 3.57
C TRP A 181 -16.71 17.59 4.06
N ARG A 182 -17.98 17.86 3.75
CA ARG A 182 -18.68 19.06 4.24
C ARG A 182 -19.02 18.94 5.72
N ARG A 183 -19.28 17.71 6.18
CA ARG A 183 -19.65 17.41 7.57
C ARG A 183 -18.55 16.73 8.37
N LEU A 184 -17.40 16.49 7.75
CA LEU A 184 -16.23 15.79 8.32
C LEU A 184 -16.64 14.50 9.05
N ARG A 185 -17.45 13.68 8.38
CA ARG A 185 -17.96 12.43 8.95
C ARG A 185 -18.23 11.38 7.87
N PRO A 186 -18.24 10.08 8.23
CA PRO A 186 -18.69 9.03 7.33
C PRO A 186 -20.14 9.24 6.89
N SER A 187 -20.40 8.97 5.61
CA SER A 187 -21.76 8.87 5.08
C SER A 187 -22.34 7.48 5.32
N PRO A 188 -23.67 7.35 5.47
CA PRO A 188 -24.33 6.05 5.50
C PRO A 188 -23.97 5.25 4.24
N ARG A 189 -23.75 3.94 4.39
CA ARG A 189 -23.56 3.04 3.26
C ARG A 189 -24.92 2.74 2.63
N PRO A 190 -25.16 3.08 1.35
CA PRO A 190 -26.41 2.73 0.69
C PRO A 190 -26.49 1.24 0.29
N TRP A 191 -25.44 0.44 0.53
CA TRP A 191 -25.35 -0.98 0.20
C TRP A 191 -25.22 -1.89 1.43
N PRO A 192 -25.69 -3.15 1.35
CA PRO A 192 -25.44 -4.19 2.37
C PRO A 192 -23.95 -4.45 2.61
N ARG A 193 -23.60 -4.91 3.82
CA ARG A 193 -22.20 -5.24 4.18
C ARG A 193 -21.57 -6.36 3.36
N THR A 194 -22.39 -7.17 2.70
CA THR A 194 -21.97 -8.30 1.85
C THR A 194 -21.70 -7.89 0.41
N SER A 195 -21.98 -6.64 0.02
CA SER A 195 -21.78 -6.17 -1.35
C SER A 195 -20.28 -6.09 -1.71
N THR A 196 -19.93 -6.69 -2.83
CA THR A 196 -18.57 -6.74 -3.39
C THR A 196 -18.34 -5.72 -4.51
N THR A 197 -19.42 -5.19 -5.10
CA THR A 197 -19.42 -4.14 -6.14
C THR A 197 -20.63 -3.21 -5.97
N LEU A 198 -20.51 -1.98 -6.48
CA LEU A 198 -21.61 -1.02 -6.56
C LEU A 198 -22.48 -1.24 -7.80
N ARG A 199 -21.97 -2.00 -8.77
CA ARG A 199 -22.69 -2.36 -9.99
C ARG A 199 -23.83 -3.31 -9.64
N THR A 200 -25.01 -3.05 -10.18
CA THR A 200 -26.14 -3.98 -10.05
C THR A 200 -25.93 -5.18 -10.99
N PRO A 201 -26.48 -6.38 -10.67
CA PRO A 201 -26.36 -7.56 -11.54
C PRO A 201 -26.80 -7.30 -13.00
N TYR A 202 -27.72 -6.35 -13.21
CA TYR A 202 -28.24 -5.98 -14.51
C TYR A 202 -27.24 -5.19 -15.37
N GLU A 203 -26.33 -4.43 -14.76
CA GLU A 203 -25.29 -3.65 -15.46
C GLU A 203 -24.07 -4.49 -15.86
N VAL A 204 -23.88 -5.65 -15.23
CA VAL A 204 -22.80 -6.61 -15.60
C VAL A 204 -23.20 -7.43 -16.84
N SER A 205 -24.49 -7.53 -17.15
CA SER A 205 -25.03 -8.44 -18.18
C SER A 205 -25.05 -7.90 -19.62
N HIS A 206 -24.73 -6.63 -19.86
CA HIS A 206 -24.92 -6.04 -21.19
C HIS A 206 -23.68 -6.02 -22.10
N SER A 207 -22.49 -6.35 -21.60
CA SER A 207 -21.25 -6.35 -22.40
C SER A 207 -20.60 -7.73 -22.60
N ASP A 208 -21.12 -8.79 -21.96
CA ASP A 208 -20.50 -10.13 -21.96
C ASP A 208 -21.34 -11.20 -22.67
N ARG A 209 -22.35 -10.83 -23.46
CA ARG A 209 -22.95 -11.81 -24.39
C ARG A 209 -21.98 -11.97 -25.57
N PRO A 210 -21.49 -13.18 -25.86
CA PRO A 210 -21.07 -13.48 -27.22
C PRO A 210 -22.26 -13.16 -28.13
N ASP A 211 -22.01 -12.46 -29.23
CA ASP A 211 -22.98 -12.37 -30.30
C ASP A 211 -23.29 -13.80 -30.76
N ASP A 212 -24.43 -14.33 -30.32
CA ASP A 212 -25.02 -15.52 -30.90
C ASP A 212 -25.42 -15.14 -32.33
N ALA A 213 -24.47 -15.32 -33.26
CA ALA A 213 -24.70 -15.27 -34.68
C ALA A 213 -25.70 -16.37 -35.06
N GLY A 214 -26.83 -15.95 -35.62
CA GLY A 214 -27.74 -16.81 -36.37
C GLY A 214 -27.16 -17.23 -37.72
#